data_AF-A0A813I805-F1
#
_entry.id   AF-A0A813I805-F1
#
_cell.length_a   1.000
_cell.length_b   1.000
_cell.length_c   1.000
_cell.angle_alpha   90.00
_cell.angle_beta   90.00
_cell.angle_gamma   90.00
#
_symmetry.space_group_name_H-M   'P 1'
#
loop_
_entity.id
_entity.type
_entity.pdbx_description
1 polymer ?
#
loop_
_entity_poly.entity_id
_entity_poly.type
_entity_poly.pdbx_seq_one_letter_code
_entity_poly.pdbx_strand_id
1 'polypeptide(L)'
;VPLQGSCSAVARRALDQSSRYADLSLDEEELIKNGKHLLVAYIMKPKAGYDYLATAAHFAAESSTGTNVNVCTTDDFTKSVDALVYYIDPDNEEMKIAYPTLLFDRNITDGRAMMCSVLTLSIGNNQGMGDVEYGKIYDIYFPPAYLRLFDGPNCNVVDMWRILNRGMSNGGLIVGTIIKPKLGLQPKPFGEACYAFWQGGDFIKNDEPQGNQVFCQMNECIPEVVKAMRAAIKETGSSKLFSANITADDPNEMIARGKYVLSQFGPLGEN
;
A
#
# COMPACT_ATOMS: atom_id res chain seq x y z
N VAL A 1 22.23 -48.56 -29.69
CA VAL A 1 23.14 -47.62 -29.00
C VAL A 1 22.71 -46.21 -29.39
N PRO A 2 21.99 -45.46 -28.53
CA PRO A 2 21.74 -44.05 -28.79
C PRO A 2 22.90 -43.21 -28.24
N LEU A 3 23.39 -42.27 -29.03
CA LEU A 3 24.36 -41.27 -28.62
C LEU A 3 23.64 -40.17 -27.85
N GLN A 4 23.87 -40.12 -26.53
CA GLN A 4 23.54 -38.98 -25.68
C GLN A 4 24.43 -37.80 -26.05
N GLY A 5 23.86 -36.79 -26.71
CA GLY A 5 24.45 -35.45 -26.80
C GLY A 5 24.01 -34.66 -25.57
N SER A 6 24.93 -34.47 -24.61
CA SER A 6 24.73 -33.56 -23.48
C SER A 6 24.64 -32.13 -23.98
N CYS A 7 23.45 -31.54 -23.93
CA CYS A 7 23.27 -30.12 -24.13
C CYS A 7 23.83 -29.39 -22.90
N SER A 8 25.05 -28.87 -23.02
CA SER A 8 25.61 -27.92 -22.05
C SER A 8 24.80 -26.63 -22.15
N ALA A 9 23.90 -26.43 -21.19
CA ALA A 9 23.24 -25.16 -20.99
C ALA A 9 24.30 -24.15 -20.53
N VAL A 10 24.79 -23.34 -21.46
CA VAL A 10 25.59 -22.16 -21.13
C VAL A 10 24.65 -21.21 -20.40
N ALA A 11 24.70 -21.22 -19.06
CA ALA A 11 24.06 -20.21 -18.23
C ALA A 11 24.44 -18.83 -18.79
N ARG A 12 23.45 -18.02 -19.20
CA ARG A 12 23.69 -16.64 -19.60
C ARG A 12 24.17 -15.91 -18.35
N ARG A 13 25.48 -15.66 -18.24
CA ARG A 13 26.06 -15.01 -17.07
C ARG A 13 25.67 -13.53 -17.07
N ALA A 14 24.72 -13.17 -16.22
CA ALA A 14 24.68 -11.81 -15.67
C ALA A 14 25.99 -11.53 -14.91
N LEU A 15 26.34 -10.25 -14.73
CA LEU A 15 27.48 -9.87 -13.90
C LEU A 15 27.20 -10.37 -12.47
N ASP A 16 28.09 -11.20 -11.93
CA ASP A 16 27.97 -11.67 -10.55
C ASP A 16 28.37 -10.55 -9.58
N GLN A 17 27.39 -10.03 -8.85
CA GLN A 17 27.55 -8.96 -7.86
C GLN A 17 27.36 -9.46 -6.42
N SER A 18 27.34 -10.79 -6.22
CA SER A 18 27.07 -11.41 -4.92
C SER A 18 28.05 -10.98 -3.84
N SER A 19 29.32 -10.70 -4.19
CA SER A 19 30.32 -10.25 -3.22
C SER A 19 30.10 -8.83 -2.67
N ARG A 20 29.16 -8.06 -3.25
CA ARG A 20 28.84 -6.69 -2.84
C ARG A 20 27.46 -6.59 -2.23
N TYR A 21 26.47 -7.21 -2.87
CA TYR A 21 25.06 -7.06 -2.52
C TYR A 21 24.47 -8.24 -1.73
N ALA A 22 25.31 -9.18 -1.30
CA ALA A 22 24.91 -10.26 -0.40
C ALA A 22 25.88 -10.38 0.77
N ASP A 23 25.33 -10.49 1.98
CA ASP A 23 26.05 -10.83 3.19
C ASP A 23 25.16 -11.75 4.04
N LEU A 24 25.27 -13.05 3.77
CA LEU A 24 24.50 -14.10 4.46
C LEU A 24 25.00 -14.38 5.89
N SER A 25 26.01 -13.63 6.37
CA SER A 25 26.47 -13.72 7.76
C SER A 25 25.69 -12.78 8.69
N LEU A 26 24.90 -11.86 8.14
CA LEU A 26 24.07 -10.96 8.91
C LEU A 26 22.93 -11.72 9.60
N ASP A 27 22.72 -11.39 10.87
CA ASP A 27 21.67 -11.94 11.70
C ASP A 27 20.42 -11.03 11.71
N GLU A 28 19.24 -11.61 11.51
CA GLU A 28 17.98 -10.87 11.41
C GLU A 28 17.62 -10.17 12.74
N GLU A 29 17.83 -10.83 13.87
CA GLU A 29 17.53 -10.24 15.19
C GLU A 29 18.41 -9.02 15.47
N GLU A 30 19.70 -9.09 15.13
CA GLU A 30 20.61 -7.95 15.25
C GLU A 30 20.25 -6.83 14.24
N LEU A 31 19.83 -7.14 13.02
CA LEU A 31 19.33 -6.13 12.07
C LEU A 31 18.09 -5.40 12.61
N ILE A 32 17.14 -6.14 13.17
CA ILE A 32 15.92 -5.61 13.81
C ILE A 32 16.28 -4.72 14.99
N LYS A 33 17.13 -5.20 15.90
CA LYS A 33 17.58 -4.52 17.11
C LYS A 33 18.34 -3.23 16.80
N ASN A 34 19.19 -3.26 15.77
CA ASN A 34 19.92 -2.07 15.33
C ASN A 34 19.00 -0.98 14.77
N GLY A 35 17.85 -1.36 14.19
CA GLY A 35 16.80 -0.42 13.79
C GLY A 35 17.20 0.56 12.67
N LYS A 36 18.22 0.20 11.87
CA LYS A 36 18.75 1.03 10.77
C LYS A 36 18.32 0.55 9.38
N HIS A 37 17.64 -0.59 9.30
CA HIS A 37 17.24 -1.23 8.05
C HIS A 37 15.74 -1.47 8.02
N LEU A 38 15.13 -1.20 6.87
CA LEU A 38 13.84 -1.76 6.50
C LEU A 38 14.12 -3.15 5.93
N LEU A 39 13.46 -4.18 6.44
CA LEU A 39 13.67 -5.56 5.99
C LEU A 39 12.50 -5.97 5.11
N VAL A 40 12.78 -6.52 3.95
CA VAL A 40 11.76 -6.98 3.02
C VAL A 40 11.98 -8.45 2.70
N ALA A 41 10.91 -9.21 2.79
CA ALA A 41 10.91 -10.62 2.47
C ALA A 41 10.12 -10.88 1.19
N TYR A 42 10.70 -11.66 0.29
CA TYR A 42 10.21 -11.92 -1.05
C TYR A 42 10.09 -13.42 -1.30
N ILE A 43 9.08 -13.80 -2.08
CA ILE A 43 9.11 -15.01 -2.89
C ILE A 43 9.64 -14.63 -4.27
N MET A 44 10.80 -15.14 -4.65
CA MET A 44 11.51 -14.80 -5.88
C MET A 44 12.01 -16.04 -6.59
N LYS A 45 11.76 -16.11 -7.90
CA LYS A 45 12.26 -17.18 -8.75
C LYS A 45 13.14 -16.59 -9.86
N PRO A 46 14.41 -16.99 -9.96
CA PRO A 46 15.24 -16.68 -11.12
C PRO A 46 14.68 -17.32 -12.39
N LYS A 47 14.87 -16.69 -13.54
CA LYS A 47 14.58 -17.36 -14.82
C LYS A 47 15.49 -18.57 -15.01
N ALA A 48 15.01 -19.54 -15.78
CA ALA A 48 15.77 -20.74 -16.11
C ALA A 48 17.18 -20.39 -16.64
N GLY A 49 18.20 -20.99 -16.04
CA GLY A 49 19.61 -20.80 -16.40
C GLY A 49 20.35 -19.69 -15.63
N TYR A 50 19.69 -19.02 -14.67
CA TYR A 50 20.31 -18.07 -13.74
C TYR A 50 20.48 -18.69 -12.35
N ASP A 51 21.53 -18.27 -11.63
CA ASP A 51 21.82 -18.71 -10.25
C ASP A 51 21.01 -17.89 -9.23
N TYR A 52 20.57 -18.54 -8.15
CA TYR A 52 19.67 -17.92 -7.18
C TYR A 52 20.34 -16.76 -6.41
N LEU A 53 21.54 -16.98 -5.86
CA LEU A 53 22.22 -15.96 -5.07
C LEU A 53 22.66 -14.79 -5.96
N ALA A 54 23.17 -15.08 -7.16
CA ALA A 54 23.56 -14.04 -8.11
C ALA A 54 22.36 -13.19 -8.55
N THR A 55 21.20 -13.81 -8.82
CA THR A 55 19.97 -13.09 -9.16
C THR A 55 19.44 -12.29 -7.97
N ALA A 56 19.49 -12.83 -6.74
CA ALA A 56 19.10 -12.09 -5.54
C ALA A 56 20.00 -10.86 -5.30
N ALA A 57 21.32 -11.01 -5.47
CA ALA A 57 22.27 -9.91 -5.35
C ALA A 57 22.04 -8.84 -6.43
N HIS A 58 21.73 -9.26 -7.65
CA HIS A 58 21.35 -8.37 -8.73
C HIS A 58 20.04 -7.63 -8.43
N PHE A 59 19.06 -8.31 -7.84
CA PHE A 59 17.80 -7.72 -7.38
C PHE A 59 18.05 -6.65 -6.33
N ALA A 60 18.89 -6.94 -5.34
CA ALA A 60 19.31 -5.98 -4.32
C ALA A 60 19.99 -4.75 -4.96
N ALA A 61 20.92 -4.96 -5.91
CA ALA A 61 21.60 -3.89 -6.63
C ALA A 61 20.64 -2.93 -7.35
N GLU A 62 19.73 -3.47 -8.16
CA GLU A 62 18.71 -2.72 -8.93
C GLU A 62 17.62 -2.10 -8.04
N SER A 63 17.57 -2.47 -6.76
CA SER A 63 16.66 -1.93 -5.75
C SER A 63 17.31 -0.93 -4.79
N SER A 64 18.60 -0.60 -4.95
CA SER A 64 19.30 0.37 -4.08
C SER A 64 20.22 1.32 -4.83
N THR A 65 21.40 0.87 -5.22
CA THR A 65 22.57 1.74 -5.51
C THR A 65 23.36 1.27 -6.73
N GLY A 66 23.01 0.11 -7.27
CA GLY A 66 23.73 -0.54 -8.34
C GLY A 66 22.99 -0.49 -9.67
N THR A 67 23.59 -1.13 -10.66
CA THR A 67 22.95 -1.48 -11.92
C THR A 67 23.59 -2.75 -12.49
N ASN A 68 23.14 -3.24 -13.65
CA ASN A 68 23.67 -4.40 -14.37
C ASN A 68 25.20 -4.39 -14.65
N VAL A 69 25.89 -3.26 -14.45
CA VAL A 69 27.34 -3.07 -14.73
C VAL A 69 28.04 -2.25 -13.64
N ASN A 70 29.36 -2.44 -13.51
CA ASN A 70 30.17 -1.58 -12.65
C ASN A 70 30.26 -0.16 -13.22
N VAL A 71 30.03 0.83 -12.35
CA VAL A 71 30.10 2.27 -12.68
C VAL A 71 31.26 2.94 -11.96
N CYS A 72 32.04 3.73 -12.69
CA CYS A 72 33.26 4.40 -12.19
C CYS A 72 33.01 5.48 -11.13
N THR A 73 31.74 5.87 -10.93
CA THR A 73 31.32 6.84 -9.92
C THR A 73 31.06 6.23 -8.55
N THR A 74 31.16 4.90 -8.39
CA THR A 74 30.95 4.24 -7.09
C THR A 74 32.07 4.62 -6.11
N ASP A 75 31.70 5.20 -4.97
CA ASP A 75 32.61 5.49 -3.86
C ASP A 75 32.31 4.62 -2.63
N ASP A 76 33.14 4.73 -1.58
CA ASP A 76 32.97 3.93 -0.36
C ASP A 76 31.75 4.34 0.47
N PHE A 77 31.31 5.60 0.36
CA PHE A 77 30.06 6.04 0.99
C PHE A 77 28.85 5.36 0.33
N THR A 78 28.82 5.27 -0.99
CA THR A 78 27.77 4.59 -1.77
C THR A 78 27.62 3.15 -1.31
N LYS A 79 28.74 2.43 -1.12
CA LYS A 79 28.72 1.05 -0.63
C LYS A 79 28.14 0.92 0.78
N SER A 80 28.29 1.94 1.63
CA SER A 80 27.76 1.93 3.00
C SER A 80 26.22 1.98 3.07
N VAL A 81 25.57 2.32 1.95
CA VAL A 81 24.11 2.38 1.82
C VAL A 81 23.56 1.34 0.84
N ASP A 82 24.37 0.35 0.43
CA ASP A 82 23.91 -0.77 -0.39
C ASP A 82 22.81 -1.57 0.37
N ALA A 83 21.77 -2.00 -0.35
CA ALA A 83 20.85 -3.01 0.18
C ALA A 83 21.52 -4.39 0.12
N LEU A 84 21.35 -5.21 1.14
CA LEU A 84 22.06 -6.48 1.25
C LEU A 84 21.07 -7.64 1.36
N VAL A 85 21.23 -8.64 0.49
CA VAL A 85 20.63 -9.96 0.68
C VAL A 85 21.28 -10.59 1.91
N TYR A 86 20.49 -10.83 2.96
CA TYR A 86 20.99 -11.44 4.19
C TYR A 86 20.47 -12.86 4.41
N TYR A 87 19.45 -13.27 3.66
CA TYR A 87 18.88 -14.61 3.73
C TYR A 87 18.39 -15.06 2.36
N ILE A 88 18.64 -16.34 2.05
CA ILE A 88 18.06 -17.04 0.90
C ILE A 88 17.67 -18.46 1.30
N ASP A 89 16.57 -18.94 0.73
CA ASP A 89 16.19 -20.35 0.70
C ASP A 89 15.71 -20.69 -0.72
N PRO A 90 16.60 -21.19 -1.59
CA PRO A 90 16.26 -21.50 -2.98
C PRO A 90 15.20 -22.59 -3.13
N ASP A 91 15.07 -23.50 -2.16
CA ASP A 91 14.10 -24.60 -2.23
C ASP A 91 12.67 -24.09 -2.00
N ASN A 92 12.53 -23.03 -1.20
CA ASN A 92 11.27 -22.35 -0.92
C ASN A 92 11.09 -21.03 -1.71
N GLU A 93 12.01 -20.74 -2.62
CA GLU A 93 12.04 -19.48 -3.40
C GLU A 93 12.04 -18.23 -2.51
N GLU A 94 12.60 -18.31 -1.30
CA GLU A 94 12.61 -17.20 -0.36
C GLU A 94 13.91 -16.39 -0.48
N MET A 95 13.79 -15.07 -0.43
CA MET A 95 14.93 -14.18 -0.20
C MET A 95 14.53 -13.02 0.71
N LYS A 96 15.46 -12.56 1.54
CA LYS A 96 15.26 -11.36 2.37
C LYS A 96 16.38 -10.36 2.15
N ILE A 97 15.98 -9.09 2.03
CA ILE A 97 16.87 -7.96 1.75
C ILE A 97 16.75 -6.93 2.86
N ALA A 98 17.89 -6.45 3.35
CA ALA A 98 17.99 -5.36 4.30
C ALA A 98 18.31 -4.06 3.56
N TYR A 99 17.41 -3.08 3.65
CA TYR A 99 17.53 -1.76 3.02
C TYR A 99 17.93 -0.72 4.06
N PRO A 100 19.12 -0.10 3.98
CA PRO A 100 19.48 1.01 4.85
C PRO A 100 18.44 2.14 4.77
N THR A 101 17.92 2.58 5.93
CA THR A 101 16.87 3.61 5.99
C THR A 101 17.25 4.98 5.42
N LEU A 102 18.56 5.18 5.18
CA LEU A 102 19.13 6.36 4.53
C LEU A 102 18.79 6.42 3.03
N LEU A 103 18.44 5.30 2.40
CA LEU A 103 18.05 5.24 0.99
C LEU A 103 16.71 5.92 0.72
N PHE A 104 15.80 5.90 1.69
CA PHE A 104 14.42 6.33 1.46
C PHE A 104 14.26 7.84 1.57
N ASP A 105 13.69 8.42 0.50
CA ASP A 105 13.48 9.84 0.32
C ASP A 105 12.58 10.46 1.40
N ARG A 106 12.76 11.75 1.63
CA ARG A 106 12.09 12.53 2.66
C ARG A 106 11.49 13.80 2.08
N ASN A 107 10.33 14.18 2.58
CA ASN A 107 9.73 15.45 2.24
C ASN A 107 10.65 16.62 2.62
N ILE A 108 10.87 17.55 1.69
CA ILE A 108 11.56 18.81 1.99
C ILE A 108 10.76 19.71 2.94
N THR A 109 9.44 19.56 2.97
CA THR A 109 8.51 20.44 3.69
C THR A 109 8.46 20.16 5.19
N ASP A 110 8.60 18.90 5.60
CA ASP A 110 8.42 18.48 6.99
C ASP A 110 9.35 17.33 7.43
N GLY A 111 10.23 16.85 6.54
CA GLY A 111 11.18 15.77 6.84
C GLY A 111 10.55 14.38 7.00
N ARG A 112 9.24 14.23 6.74
CA ARG A 112 8.52 12.96 6.86
C ARG A 112 8.89 11.98 5.76
N ALA A 113 8.63 10.70 6.02
CA ALA A 113 8.84 9.63 5.06
C ALA A 113 7.66 9.54 4.08
N MET A 114 7.90 8.94 2.91
CA MET A 114 6.87 8.70 1.90
C MET A 114 6.85 7.25 1.44
N MET A 115 5.65 6.66 1.35
CA MET A 115 5.48 5.29 0.85
C MET A 115 5.90 5.14 -0.61
N CYS A 116 5.83 6.21 -1.41
CA CYS A 116 6.27 6.21 -2.80
C CYS A 116 7.74 5.77 -2.94
N SER A 117 8.64 6.28 -2.08
CA SER A 117 10.05 5.90 -2.09
C SER A 117 10.26 4.45 -1.65
N VAL A 118 9.54 3.99 -0.61
CA VAL A 118 9.59 2.58 -0.17
C VAL A 118 9.18 1.65 -1.31
N LEU A 119 8.08 1.95 -2.01
CA LEU A 119 7.60 1.15 -3.13
C LEU A 119 8.55 1.20 -4.33
N THR A 120 9.09 2.38 -4.65
CA THR A 120 10.02 2.56 -5.78
C THR A 120 11.27 1.70 -5.62
N LEU A 121 11.83 1.64 -4.42
CA LEU A 121 13.03 0.83 -4.15
C LEU A 121 12.67 -0.65 -3.98
N SER A 122 11.73 -0.99 -3.10
CA SER A 122 11.46 -2.39 -2.75
C SER A 122 10.69 -3.18 -3.82
N ILE A 123 9.87 -2.54 -4.66
CA ILE A 123 9.00 -3.20 -5.66
C ILE A 123 8.82 -2.37 -6.95
N GLY A 124 9.84 -1.60 -7.34
CA GLY A 124 9.84 -0.78 -8.56
C GLY A 124 10.50 -1.49 -9.74
N ASN A 125 11.68 -1.02 -10.16
CA ASN A 125 12.40 -1.54 -11.33
C ASN A 125 12.68 -3.05 -11.25
N ASN A 126 12.87 -3.56 -10.03
CA ASN A 126 13.13 -4.99 -9.80
C ASN A 126 12.01 -5.91 -10.32
N GLN A 127 10.79 -5.40 -10.53
CA GLN A 127 9.67 -6.15 -11.13
C GLN A 127 9.79 -6.32 -12.64
N GLY A 128 10.69 -5.57 -13.30
CA GLY A 128 10.94 -5.63 -14.74
C GLY A 128 12.21 -6.38 -15.13
N MET A 129 12.91 -6.99 -14.16
CA MET A 129 14.22 -7.61 -14.39
C MET A 129 14.17 -8.76 -15.40
N GLY A 130 15.13 -8.77 -16.33
CA GLY A 130 15.19 -9.73 -17.42
C GLY A 130 15.56 -11.15 -17.00
N ASP A 131 16.20 -11.30 -15.85
CA ASP A 131 16.73 -12.54 -15.26
C ASP A 131 15.89 -13.07 -14.07
N VAL A 132 14.82 -12.37 -13.70
CA VAL A 132 13.85 -12.77 -12.67
C VAL A 132 12.55 -13.23 -13.34
N GLU A 133 12.05 -14.41 -13.02
CA GLU A 133 10.76 -14.93 -13.53
C GLU A 133 9.59 -14.23 -12.84
N TYR A 134 9.69 -14.12 -11.50
CA TYR A 134 8.81 -13.31 -10.66
C TYR A 134 9.49 -12.99 -9.33
N GLY A 135 9.05 -11.91 -8.68
CA GLY A 135 9.44 -11.55 -7.32
C GLY A 135 8.29 -10.84 -6.64
N LYS A 136 7.82 -11.32 -5.49
CA LYS A 136 6.68 -10.75 -4.77
C LYS A 136 7.01 -10.58 -3.30
N ILE A 137 6.81 -9.37 -2.79
CA ILE A 137 6.90 -9.09 -1.34
C ILE A 137 5.79 -9.84 -0.61
N TYR A 138 6.14 -10.55 0.45
CA TYR A 138 5.18 -11.16 1.36
C TYR A 138 5.18 -10.51 2.76
N ASP A 139 6.27 -9.86 3.18
CA ASP A 139 6.34 -9.12 4.44
C ASP A 139 7.36 -7.96 4.39
N ILE A 140 7.13 -6.93 5.22
CA ILE A 140 8.01 -5.79 5.39
C ILE A 140 8.08 -5.40 6.88
N TYR A 141 9.30 -5.39 7.43
CA TYR A 141 9.56 -4.82 8.74
C TYR A 141 10.02 -3.35 8.64
N PHE A 142 9.32 -2.47 9.36
CA PHE A 142 9.68 -1.06 9.51
C PHE A 142 10.36 -0.82 10.87
N PRO A 143 11.61 -0.36 10.92
CA PRO A 143 12.27 -0.09 12.19
C PRO A 143 11.63 1.12 12.89
N PRO A 144 11.54 1.15 14.24
CA PRO A 144 10.76 2.17 14.96
C PRO A 144 11.14 3.63 14.64
N ALA A 145 12.42 3.91 14.38
CA ALA A 145 12.89 5.25 14.05
C ALA A 145 12.36 5.72 12.68
N TYR A 146 12.27 4.83 11.70
CA TYR A 146 11.74 5.13 10.38
C TYR A 146 10.21 5.10 10.37
N LEU A 147 9.59 4.14 11.08
CA LEU A 147 8.13 4.02 11.20
C LEU A 147 7.48 5.30 11.73
N ARG A 148 8.10 5.96 12.71
CA ARG A 148 7.60 7.22 13.30
C ARG A 148 7.64 8.43 12.36
N LEU A 149 8.24 8.32 11.19
CA LEU A 149 8.28 9.39 10.19
C LEU A 149 7.07 9.39 9.26
N PHE A 150 6.26 8.33 9.25
CA PHE A 150 5.02 8.27 8.50
C PHE A 150 3.89 8.95 9.26
N ASP A 151 2.87 9.43 8.54
CA ASP A 151 1.72 10.13 9.15
C ASP A 151 0.94 9.24 10.12
N GLY A 152 0.72 7.98 9.72
CA GLY A 152 -0.16 7.06 10.43
C GLY A 152 -1.64 7.46 10.35
N PRO A 153 -2.54 6.65 10.92
CA PRO A 153 -3.97 6.96 10.93
C PRO A 153 -4.29 8.11 11.91
N ASN A 154 -4.88 9.20 11.41
CA ASN A 154 -5.36 10.30 12.26
C ASN A 154 -6.75 10.04 12.87
N CYS A 155 -7.57 9.23 12.21
CA CYS A 155 -8.87 8.76 12.69
C CYS A 155 -8.94 7.23 12.59
N ASN A 156 -9.73 6.59 13.44
CA ASN A 156 -9.92 5.14 13.38
C ASN A 156 -11.35 4.73 13.81
N VAL A 157 -11.58 3.42 13.97
CA VAL A 157 -12.90 2.87 14.32
C VAL A 157 -13.45 3.41 15.64
N VAL A 158 -12.59 3.85 16.56
CA VAL A 158 -12.98 4.43 17.85
C VAL A 158 -13.74 5.75 17.65
N ASP A 159 -13.40 6.54 16.63
CA ASP A 159 -14.15 7.75 16.28
C ASP A 159 -15.54 7.42 15.74
N MET A 160 -15.64 6.34 14.95
CA MET A 160 -16.95 5.83 14.49
C MET A 160 -17.79 5.32 15.68
N TRP A 161 -17.19 4.60 16.63
CA TRP A 161 -17.87 4.17 17.85
C TRP A 161 -18.34 5.34 18.69
N ARG A 162 -17.56 6.42 18.80
CA ARG A 162 -17.97 7.65 19.49
C ARG A 162 -19.24 8.24 18.87
N ILE A 163 -19.29 8.38 17.55
CA ILE A 163 -20.46 8.91 16.82
C ILE A 163 -21.70 8.02 17.04
N LEU A 164 -21.50 6.71 17.07
CA LEU A 164 -22.55 5.72 17.30
C LEU A 164 -22.89 5.53 18.80
N ASN A 165 -22.34 6.35 19.70
CA ASN A 165 -22.53 6.28 21.15
C ASN A 165 -22.18 4.90 21.76
N ARG A 166 -21.09 4.29 21.28
CA ARG A 166 -20.59 2.98 21.75
C ARG A 166 -19.33 3.11 22.61
N GLY A 167 -18.97 2.01 23.28
CA GLY A 167 -17.76 1.95 24.10
C GLY A 167 -16.48 2.14 23.29
N MET A 168 -15.51 2.89 23.84
CA MET A 168 -14.31 3.34 23.12
C MET A 168 -13.19 2.30 23.01
N SER A 169 -13.28 1.20 23.76
CA SER A 169 -12.28 0.12 23.73
C SER A 169 -12.72 -1.11 22.93
N ASN A 170 -14.02 -1.39 22.91
CA ASN A 170 -14.62 -2.57 22.28
C ASN A 170 -16.04 -2.26 21.78
N GLY A 171 -16.20 -1.22 20.96
CA GLY A 171 -17.51 -0.76 20.48
C GLY A 171 -18.23 -1.71 19.51
N GLY A 172 -17.60 -2.83 19.17
CA GLY A 172 -18.21 -3.94 18.44
C GLY A 172 -18.42 -3.68 16.95
N LEU A 173 -19.19 -4.58 16.33
CA LEU A 173 -19.46 -4.59 14.89
C LEU A 173 -20.28 -3.38 14.44
N ILE A 174 -19.77 -2.61 13.48
CA ILE A 174 -20.54 -1.58 12.76
C ILE A 174 -21.19 -2.23 11.54
N VAL A 175 -22.51 -2.31 11.50
CA VAL A 175 -23.25 -3.00 10.44
C VAL A 175 -23.30 -2.08 9.21
N GLY A 176 -22.55 -2.46 8.17
CA GLY A 176 -22.36 -1.66 6.96
C GLY A 176 -22.95 -2.28 5.70
N THR A 177 -23.25 -1.45 4.70
CA THR A 177 -23.54 -1.89 3.32
C THR A 177 -22.90 -0.98 2.27
N ILE A 178 -23.00 -1.41 1.02
CA ILE A 178 -22.62 -0.68 -0.19
C ILE A 178 -23.89 -0.44 -1.00
N ILE A 179 -24.13 0.78 -1.48
CA ILE A 179 -25.29 1.03 -2.35
C ILE A 179 -25.13 0.28 -3.69
N LYS A 180 -26.15 -0.50 -4.04
CA LYS A 180 -26.26 -1.24 -5.30
C LYS A 180 -27.50 -0.79 -6.09
N PRO A 181 -27.51 -0.90 -7.44
CA PRO A 181 -26.44 -1.37 -8.32
C PRO A 181 -25.16 -0.52 -8.24
N LYS A 182 -24.03 -1.10 -8.69
CA LYS A 182 -22.72 -0.42 -8.69
C LYS A 182 -22.79 0.97 -9.29
N LEU A 183 -23.50 1.12 -10.41
CA LEU A 183 -23.88 2.39 -11.04
C LEU A 183 -25.31 2.27 -11.58
N GLY A 184 -25.97 3.41 -11.80
CA GLY A 184 -27.25 3.48 -12.51
C GLY A 184 -28.43 4.02 -11.69
N LEU A 185 -28.31 4.13 -10.37
CA LEU A 185 -29.29 4.86 -9.57
C LEU A 185 -29.13 6.37 -9.80
N GLN A 186 -30.26 7.04 -10.04
CA GLN A 186 -30.37 8.50 -9.98
C GLN A 186 -30.37 8.98 -8.51
N PRO A 187 -30.19 10.30 -8.25
CA PRO A 187 -30.06 10.86 -6.90
C PRO A 187 -31.15 10.42 -5.91
N LYS A 188 -32.41 10.50 -6.32
CA LYS A 188 -33.54 10.16 -5.44
C LYS A 188 -33.60 8.67 -5.09
N PRO A 189 -33.58 7.73 -6.05
CA PRO A 189 -33.48 6.29 -5.73
C PRO A 189 -32.25 5.93 -4.88
N PHE A 190 -31.13 6.64 -5.06
CA PHE A 190 -29.95 6.46 -4.22
C PHE A 190 -30.23 6.82 -2.76
N GLY A 191 -30.80 7.99 -2.50
CA GLY A 191 -31.21 8.41 -1.15
C GLY A 191 -32.24 7.49 -0.51
N GLU A 192 -33.22 7.01 -1.28
CA GLU A 192 -34.22 6.04 -0.82
C GLU A 192 -33.59 4.71 -0.39
N ALA A 193 -32.63 4.20 -1.17
CA ALA A 193 -31.87 3.01 -0.79
C ALA A 193 -31.04 3.23 0.48
N CYS A 194 -30.43 4.41 0.64
CA CYS A 194 -29.72 4.76 1.86
C CYS A 194 -30.64 4.76 3.09
N TYR A 195 -31.78 5.45 2.98
CA TYR A 195 -32.78 5.51 4.05
C TYR A 195 -33.26 4.12 4.44
N ALA A 196 -33.61 3.28 3.45
CA ALA A 196 -34.11 1.93 3.70
C ALA A 196 -33.13 1.07 4.49
N PHE A 197 -31.82 1.14 4.17
CA PHE A 197 -30.81 0.41 4.93
C PHE A 197 -30.63 0.97 6.34
N TRP A 198 -30.59 2.30 6.50
CA TRP A 198 -30.36 2.94 7.80
C TRP A 198 -31.49 2.74 8.83
N GLN A 199 -32.64 2.19 8.42
CA GLN A 199 -33.66 1.72 9.36
C GLN A 199 -33.16 0.56 10.25
N GLY A 200 -32.15 -0.21 9.80
CA GLY A 200 -31.57 -1.30 10.58
C GLY A 200 -30.04 -1.30 10.67
N GLY A 201 -29.34 -0.58 9.80
CA GLY A 201 -27.88 -0.52 9.75
C GLY A 201 -27.27 0.79 10.29
N ASP A 202 -25.95 0.79 10.38
CA ASP A 202 -25.15 1.91 10.91
C ASP A 202 -24.47 2.71 9.79
N PHE A 203 -23.89 2.01 8.82
CA PHE A 203 -22.90 2.58 7.90
C PHE A 203 -23.22 2.28 6.43
N ILE A 204 -23.06 3.27 5.57
CA ILE A 204 -23.16 3.09 4.12
C ILE A 204 -21.90 3.65 3.47
N LYS A 205 -21.37 2.97 2.45
CA LYS A 205 -20.39 3.55 1.53
C LYS A 205 -20.93 3.64 0.11
N ASN A 206 -20.43 4.63 -0.63
CA ASN A 206 -20.47 4.56 -2.09
C ASN A 206 -19.80 3.26 -2.57
N ASP A 207 -20.30 2.67 -3.66
CA ASP A 207 -19.52 1.69 -4.42
C ASP A 207 -18.33 2.38 -5.11
N GLU A 208 -17.26 1.65 -5.42
CA GLU A 208 -15.98 2.29 -5.81
C GLU A 208 -16.03 3.26 -7.02
N PRO A 209 -16.91 3.12 -8.03
CA PRO A 209 -16.94 4.04 -9.16
C PRO A 209 -18.00 5.13 -9.03
N GLN A 210 -18.84 5.12 -7.98
CA GLN A 210 -19.89 6.13 -7.80
C GLN A 210 -19.25 7.48 -7.44
N GLY A 211 -19.56 8.54 -8.18
CA GLY A 211 -18.98 9.86 -7.96
C GLY A 211 -19.86 10.95 -8.54
N ASN A 212 -19.52 11.43 -9.73
CA ASN A 212 -20.20 12.55 -10.39
C ASN A 212 -20.64 12.20 -11.82
N GLN A 213 -21.19 11.00 -12.03
CA GLN A 213 -21.74 10.61 -13.32
C GLN A 213 -22.89 11.53 -13.74
N VAL A 214 -23.04 11.77 -15.04
CA VAL A 214 -24.04 12.72 -15.58
C VAL A 214 -25.49 12.42 -15.19
N PHE A 215 -25.82 11.17 -14.87
CA PHE A 215 -27.16 10.75 -14.43
C PHE A 215 -27.34 10.76 -12.90
N CYS A 216 -26.28 11.02 -12.13
CA CYS A 216 -26.28 11.03 -10.68
C CYS A 216 -25.15 11.95 -10.20
N GLN A 217 -25.33 13.25 -10.41
CA GLN A 217 -24.33 14.23 -10.06
C GLN A 217 -24.23 14.38 -8.54
N MET A 218 -23.02 14.62 -8.04
CA MET A 218 -22.77 14.70 -6.59
C MET A 218 -23.56 15.84 -5.94
N ASN A 219 -23.76 16.95 -6.67
CA ASN A 219 -24.53 18.11 -6.22
C ASN A 219 -26.04 17.85 -6.08
N GLU A 220 -26.54 16.74 -6.63
CA GLU A 220 -27.94 16.29 -6.49
C GLU A 220 -28.05 15.08 -5.56
N CYS A 221 -27.09 14.14 -5.65
CA CYS A 221 -27.11 12.89 -4.90
C CYS A 221 -26.79 13.08 -3.42
N ILE A 222 -25.76 13.86 -3.06
CA ILE A 222 -25.39 14.08 -1.66
C ILE A 222 -26.52 14.73 -0.85
N PRO A 223 -27.26 15.74 -1.35
CA PRO A 223 -28.45 16.25 -0.67
C PRO A 223 -29.51 15.18 -0.36
N GLU A 224 -29.77 14.25 -1.29
CA GLU A 224 -30.71 13.14 -1.05
C GLU A 224 -30.17 12.15 0.02
N VAL A 225 -28.85 11.92 0.06
CA VAL A 225 -28.20 11.13 1.14
C VAL A 225 -28.33 11.82 2.50
N VAL A 226 -28.08 13.13 2.58
CA VAL A 226 -28.21 13.90 3.84
C VAL A 226 -29.66 13.92 4.33
N LYS A 227 -30.61 14.10 3.42
CA LYS A 227 -32.04 14.02 3.72
C LYS A 227 -32.43 12.65 4.27
N ALA A 228 -31.98 11.58 3.62
CA ALA A 228 -32.18 10.20 4.07
C ALA A 228 -31.58 9.95 5.46
N MET A 229 -30.35 10.42 5.70
CA MET A 229 -29.67 10.28 6.99
C MET A 229 -30.45 10.99 8.11
N ARG A 230 -30.85 12.25 7.89
CA ARG A 230 -31.62 13.01 8.89
C ARG A 230 -32.96 12.34 9.21
N ALA A 231 -33.66 11.83 8.20
CA ALA A 231 -34.90 11.08 8.40
C ALA A 231 -34.66 9.81 9.23
N ALA A 232 -33.66 9.01 8.87
CA ALA A 232 -33.33 7.78 9.59
C ALA A 232 -32.88 8.04 11.04
N ILE A 233 -32.07 9.07 11.30
CA ILE A 233 -31.67 9.46 12.67
C ILE A 233 -32.90 9.86 13.48
N LYS A 234 -33.79 10.69 12.91
CA LYS A 234 -35.01 11.16 13.58
C LYS A 234 -35.93 9.99 13.97
N GLU A 235 -36.07 9.00 13.10
CA GLU A 235 -36.99 7.88 13.32
C GLU A 235 -36.41 6.78 14.21
N THR A 236 -35.12 6.48 14.05
CA THR A 236 -34.46 5.38 14.79
C THR A 236 -33.84 5.83 16.11
N GLY A 237 -33.67 7.14 16.31
CA GLY A 237 -32.95 7.71 17.45
C GLY A 237 -31.44 7.37 17.48
N SER A 238 -30.91 6.78 16.41
CA SER A 238 -29.52 6.31 16.33
C SER A 238 -28.74 7.09 15.28
N SER A 239 -27.51 7.50 15.62
CA SER A 239 -26.58 8.10 14.66
C SER A 239 -26.29 7.15 13.49
N LYS A 240 -25.99 7.72 12.32
CA LYS A 240 -25.70 6.99 11.07
C LYS A 240 -24.42 7.53 10.43
N LEU A 241 -23.74 6.69 9.65
CA LEU A 241 -22.47 6.99 9.02
C LEU A 241 -22.55 6.82 7.51
N PHE A 242 -21.87 7.69 6.77
CA PHE A 242 -21.72 7.60 5.33
C PHE A 242 -20.26 7.81 4.92
N SER A 243 -19.74 6.93 4.06
CA SER A 243 -18.43 7.07 3.43
C SER A 243 -18.61 7.47 1.96
N ALA A 244 -18.44 8.77 1.71
CA ALA A 244 -18.54 9.36 0.38
C ALA A 244 -17.26 9.11 -0.42
N ASN A 245 -17.41 8.67 -1.68
CA ASN A 245 -16.27 8.56 -2.58
C ASN A 245 -15.80 9.95 -3.05
N ILE A 246 -14.55 10.29 -2.76
CA ILE A 246 -13.92 11.56 -3.15
C ILE A 246 -12.75 11.37 -4.13
N THR A 247 -12.54 10.16 -4.65
CA THR A 247 -11.43 9.85 -5.57
C THR A 247 -11.51 10.66 -6.86
N ALA A 248 -10.39 11.30 -7.21
CA ALA A 248 -10.17 12.00 -8.47
C ALA A 248 -8.66 12.06 -8.75
N ASP A 249 -8.28 12.20 -10.02
CA ASP A 249 -6.87 12.32 -10.41
C ASP A 249 -6.28 13.67 -9.98
N ASP A 250 -7.07 14.74 -10.04
CA ASP A 250 -6.68 16.08 -9.57
C ASP A 250 -6.91 16.20 -8.06
N PRO A 251 -5.87 16.44 -7.24
CA PRO A 251 -6.02 16.68 -5.80
C PRO A 251 -6.97 17.84 -5.47
N ASN A 252 -7.08 18.85 -6.33
CA ASN A 252 -8.03 19.96 -6.12
C ASN A 252 -9.48 19.49 -6.23
N GLU A 253 -9.77 18.54 -7.12
CA GLU A 253 -11.09 17.93 -7.23
C GLU A 253 -11.40 17.06 -6.00
N MET A 254 -10.43 16.29 -5.50
CA MET A 254 -10.61 15.54 -4.24
C MET A 254 -10.96 16.49 -3.07
N ILE A 255 -10.22 17.61 -2.96
CA ILE A 255 -10.46 18.64 -1.94
C ILE A 255 -11.84 19.29 -2.15
N ALA A 256 -12.21 19.61 -3.39
CA ALA A 256 -13.51 20.22 -3.71
C ALA A 256 -14.67 19.28 -3.33
N ARG A 257 -14.59 17.99 -3.67
CA ARG A 257 -15.58 16.98 -3.26
C ARG A 257 -15.67 16.84 -1.75
N GLY A 258 -14.53 16.73 -1.06
CA GLY A 258 -14.50 16.63 0.40
C GLY A 258 -15.16 17.84 1.07
N LYS A 259 -14.78 19.06 0.67
CA LYS A 259 -15.40 20.30 1.17
C LYS A 259 -16.89 20.37 0.85
N TYR A 260 -17.29 19.98 -0.35
CA TYR A 260 -18.70 19.97 -0.75
C TYR A 260 -19.50 19.01 0.14
N VAL A 261 -19.06 17.76 0.28
CA VAL A 261 -19.72 16.76 1.14
C VAL A 261 -19.87 17.29 2.58
N LEU A 262 -18.78 17.77 3.19
CA LEU A 262 -18.83 18.32 4.55
C LEU A 262 -19.81 19.50 4.65
N SER A 263 -19.83 20.40 3.66
CA SER A 263 -20.76 21.54 3.63
C SER A 263 -22.23 21.11 3.58
N GLN A 264 -22.55 20.01 2.89
CA GLN A 264 -23.92 19.50 2.80
C GLN A 264 -24.35 18.78 4.09
N PHE A 265 -23.46 18.00 4.70
CA PHE A 265 -23.73 17.32 5.96
C PHE A 265 -23.86 18.31 7.13
N GLY A 266 -23.14 19.44 7.09
CA GLY A 266 -23.18 20.48 8.12
C GLY A 266 -22.78 19.90 9.48
N PRO A 267 -23.58 20.09 10.55
CA PRO A 267 -23.28 19.53 11.88
C PRO A 267 -23.13 18.00 11.92
N LEU A 268 -23.63 17.27 10.91
CA LEU A 268 -23.43 15.82 10.81
C LEU A 268 -22.04 15.44 10.26
N GLY A 269 -21.32 16.41 9.69
CA GLY A 269 -19.94 16.26 9.20
C GLY A 269 -18.90 16.84 10.15
N GLU A 270 -19.32 17.47 11.25
CA GLU A 270 -18.46 17.99 12.31
C GLU A 270 -18.28 16.89 13.37
N ASN A 271 -17.03 16.55 13.68
CA ASN A 271 -16.64 15.76 14.84
C ASN A 271 -15.66 16.57 15.70
#